data_AF-A0A2S9JU23-F1
#
_entry.id   AF-A0A2S9JU23-F1
#
_cell.length_a   1.000
_cell.length_b   1.000
_cell.length_c   1.000
_cell.angle_alpha   90.00
_cell.angle_beta   90.00
_cell.angle_gamma   90.00
#
_symmetry.space_group_name_H-M   'P 1'
#
loop_
_entity.id
_entity.type
_entity.pdbx_description
1 polymer ?
#
loop_
_entity_poly.entity_id
_entity_poly.type
_entity_poly.pdbx_seq_one_letter_code
_entity_poly.pdbx_strand_id
1 'polypeptide(L)'
;MIRIYLDWSIISYLKQPEFSRLKAFIEENKHRFLFPYSAAHFSDLMKSYSMNNVYFQTDLKNLEWLSNKHLLHWEDNFVQPKFCTPKDYFESYDRDLDITPMFDINKLFNDLDKGLEESGLISFKSIFSSLKKILATIPSGLDITEDNKKIVNTMFPDLTVNSNHWDLMKQSGNMLLSLITDRLYYKNLRNSISEQGFVLDKNSGNWDVSEVMANVDAFLKESGFNKDFLAFVDYVFELRNEKPDRLVYFTACYNILDLLGYKADKLPKPSDTAMNIYTDAQHSFYAAHCDYFVVADKNLLTKTNVLYHKFNIRTKVISPYEMIDSLESRCSLETDSENILGVILDLVRNCENRFDFSEHQIGDGQAFSGTLPRLHFDFFTDVSVLQDVENKRFTLAFFRRSHNYSEFYFYTEVESLLQRIFTLFKWESDRDFSKMALDLMNKEGESYAKLCDFGVVILDLEENKLSPRLTYIIPYT
;
A
#
# COMPACT_ATOMS: atom_id res chain seq x y z
N MET A 1 7.19 15.09 7.99
CA MET A 1 5.72 15.03 7.92
C MET A 1 5.27 13.59 8.11
N ILE A 2 4.09 13.38 8.69
CA ILE A 2 3.48 12.05 8.87
C ILE A 2 2.69 11.69 7.61
N ARG A 3 2.92 10.50 7.05
CA ARG A 3 2.22 9.99 5.86
C ARG A 3 0.97 9.24 6.26
N ILE A 4 -0.16 9.66 5.71
CA ILE A 4 -1.48 9.13 6.06
C ILE A 4 -2.21 8.75 4.78
N TYR A 5 -2.40 7.46 4.56
CA TYR A 5 -3.24 6.96 3.47
C TYR A 5 -4.68 6.86 3.96
N LEU A 6 -5.62 7.52 3.27
CA LEU A 6 -7.05 7.45 3.61
C LEU A 6 -7.74 6.54 2.60
N ASP A 7 -8.50 5.55 3.06
CA ASP A 7 -9.39 4.80 2.18
C ASP A 7 -10.40 5.73 1.46
N TRP A 8 -10.88 5.33 0.27
CA TRP A 8 -11.82 6.12 -0.52
C TRP A 8 -13.10 6.48 0.26
N SER A 9 -13.59 5.57 1.11
CA SER A 9 -14.76 5.83 1.95
C SER A 9 -14.54 7.07 2.83
N ILE A 10 -13.34 7.23 3.39
CA ILE A 10 -13.00 8.36 4.27
C ILE A 10 -12.96 9.65 3.47
N ILE A 11 -12.29 9.65 2.32
CA ILE A 11 -12.22 10.82 1.43
C ILE A 11 -13.63 11.26 1.02
N SER A 12 -14.49 10.30 0.66
CA SER A 12 -15.89 10.57 0.31
C SER A 12 -16.69 11.08 1.51
N TYR A 13 -16.35 10.67 2.74
CA TYR A 13 -17.03 11.08 3.96
C TYR A 13 -16.63 12.48 4.44
N LEU A 14 -15.44 12.99 4.11
CA LEU A 14 -14.98 14.32 4.53
C LEU A 14 -15.89 15.47 4.08
N LYS A 15 -16.73 15.27 3.05
CA LYS A 15 -17.73 16.26 2.61
C LYS A 15 -19.01 16.28 3.47
N GLN A 16 -19.20 15.30 4.33
CA GLN A 16 -20.40 15.16 5.14
C GLN A 16 -20.29 15.94 6.46
N PRO A 17 -21.38 16.53 6.97
CA PRO A 17 -21.35 17.32 8.21
C PRO A 17 -20.82 16.56 9.43
N GLU A 18 -21.08 15.25 9.50
CA GLU A 18 -20.64 14.39 10.60
C GLU A 18 -19.11 14.23 10.69
N PHE A 19 -18.39 14.43 9.57
CA PHE A 19 -16.92 14.42 9.53
C PHE A 19 -16.29 15.83 9.51
N SER A 20 -17.07 16.87 9.77
CA SER A 20 -16.59 18.27 9.80
C SER A 20 -15.44 18.48 10.78
N ARG A 21 -15.48 17.86 11.97
CA ARG A 21 -14.39 17.90 12.95
C ARG A 21 -13.09 17.32 12.37
N LEU A 22 -13.19 16.17 11.68
CA LEU A 22 -12.02 15.54 11.08
C LEU A 22 -11.46 16.38 9.93
N LYS A 23 -12.34 16.95 9.10
CA LYS A 23 -11.93 17.85 8.01
C LYS A 23 -11.22 19.09 8.55
N ALA A 24 -11.76 19.75 9.58
CA ALA A 24 -11.16 20.91 10.22
C ALA A 24 -9.77 20.58 10.80
N PHE A 25 -9.65 19.45 11.49
CA PHE A 25 -8.36 18.97 12.00
C PHE A 25 -7.32 18.80 10.90
N ILE A 26 -7.70 18.20 9.76
CA ILE A 26 -6.83 18.04 8.59
C ILE A 26 -6.43 19.41 8.01
N GLU A 27 -7.36 20.36 7.91
CA GLU A 27 -7.09 21.72 7.41
C GLU A 27 -6.07 22.46 8.28
N GLU A 28 -6.28 22.44 9.60
CA GLU A 28 -5.42 23.11 10.58
C GLU A 28 -4.00 22.49 10.62
N ASN A 29 -3.89 21.18 10.42
CA ASN A 29 -2.64 20.44 10.57
C ASN A 29 -2.03 19.95 9.25
N LYS A 30 -2.50 20.44 8.10
CA LYS A 30 -2.03 20.00 6.76
C LYS A 30 -0.52 20.16 6.56
N HIS A 31 0.10 21.12 7.24
CA HIS A 31 1.54 21.36 7.21
C HIS A 31 2.37 20.29 7.96
N ARG A 32 1.71 19.41 8.74
CA ARG A 32 2.31 18.30 9.48
C ARG A 32 2.13 16.96 8.77
N PHE A 33 1.13 16.86 7.90
CA PHE A 33 0.62 15.61 7.34
C PHE A 33 0.71 15.57 5.83
N LEU A 34 1.06 14.41 5.28
CA LEU A 34 1.11 14.14 3.86
C LEU A 34 0.07 13.06 3.53
N PHE A 35 -0.88 13.39 2.67
CA PHE A 35 -1.97 12.50 2.27
C PHE A 35 -1.78 12.05 0.82
N PRO A 36 -1.04 10.97 0.54
CA PRO A 36 -0.87 10.55 -0.84
C PRO A 36 -2.12 9.90 -1.40
N TYR A 37 -2.35 10.06 -2.70
CA TYR A 37 -3.33 9.26 -3.45
C TYR A 37 -2.62 8.21 -4.31
N SER A 38 -3.37 7.33 -4.97
CA SER A 38 -2.84 6.21 -5.74
C SER A 38 -3.81 5.85 -6.88
N ALA A 39 -3.40 4.88 -7.71
CA ALA A 39 -4.29 4.30 -8.72
C ALA A 39 -5.57 3.70 -8.12
N ALA A 40 -5.53 3.15 -6.89
CA ALA A 40 -6.71 2.56 -6.23
C ALA A 40 -7.80 3.60 -5.95
N HIS A 41 -7.41 4.79 -5.47
CA HIS A 41 -8.33 5.92 -5.30
C HIS A 41 -8.97 6.32 -6.63
N PHE A 42 -8.19 6.28 -7.71
CA PHE A 42 -8.69 6.58 -9.04
C PHE A 42 -9.68 5.52 -9.52
N SER A 43 -9.39 4.23 -9.31
CA SER A 43 -10.31 3.14 -9.62
C SER A 43 -11.66 3.32 -8.91
N ASP A 44 -11.68 3.76 -7.65
CA ASP A 44 -12.93 4.06 -6.94
C ASP A 44 -13.64 5.31 -7.46
N LEU A 45 -12.90 6.40 -7.68
CA LEU A 45 -13.46 7.64 -8.22
C LEU A 45 -14.12 7.39 -9.60
N MET A 46 -13.46 6.62 -10.46
CA MET A 46 -13.92 6.31 -11.81
C MET A 46 -15.21 5.48 -11.85
N LYS A 47 -15.55 4.74 -10.79
CA LYS A 47 -16.87 4.05 -10.69
C LYS A 47 -18.05 5.02 -10.77
N SER A 48 -17.83 6.28 -10.38
CA SER A 48 -18.84 7.34 -10.45
C SER A 48 -18.76 8.18 -11.72
N TYR A 49 -17.80 7.92 -12.61
CA TYR A 49 -17.57 8.73 -13.79
C TYR A 49 -18.75 8.63 -14.77
N SER A 50 -19.30 9.79 -15.13
CA SER A 50 -20.16 9.96 -16.30
C SER A 50 -20.17 11.44 -16.69
N MET A 51 -20.42 11.76 -17.97
CA MET A 51 -20.40 13.15 -18.47
C MET A 51 -21.32 14.10 -17.71
N ASN A 52 -22.41 13.60 -17.11
CA ASN A 52 -23.41 14.40 -16.41
C ASN A 52 -23.30 14.32 -14.87
N ASN A 53 -22.33 13.59 -14.31
CA ASN A 53 -22.21 13.45 -12.86
C ASN A 53 -21.43 14.62 -12.23
N VAL A 54 -22.17 15.61 -11.72
CA VAL A 54 -21.60 16.76 -11.00
C VAL A 54 -20.83 16.35 -9.73
N TYR A 55 -21.19 15.21 -9.11
CA TYR A 55 -20.49 14.71 -7.92
C TYR A 55 -19.08 14.22 -8.25
N PHE A 56 -18.83 13.70 -9.45
CA PHE A 56 -17.49 13.27 -9.86
C PHE A 56 -16.48 14.43 -9.80
N GLN A 57 -16.84 15.59 -10.33
CA GLN A 57 -15.98 16.77 -10.30
C GLN A 57 -15.76 17.29 -8.88
N THR A 58 -16.75 17.14 -8.00
CA THR A 58 -16.63 17.49 -6.59
C THR A 58 -15.68 16.55 -5.87
N ASP A 59 -15.78 15.24 -6.13
CA ASP A 59 -14.94 14.22 -5.51
C ASP A 59 -13.49 14.30 -6.03
N LEU A 60 -13.27 14.59 -7.32
CA LEU A 60 -11.95 14.85 -7.88
C LEU A 60 -11.29 16.07 -7.23
N LYS A 61 -12.04 17.17 -7.04
CA LYS A 61 -11.55 18.36 -6.33
C LYS A 61 -11.25 18.08 -4.86
N ASN A 62 -12.05 17.27 -4.20
CA ASN A 62 -11.80 16.87 -2.82
C ASN A 62 -10.52 16.03 -2.70
N LEU A 63 -10.30 15.11 -3.64
CA LEU A 63 -9.07 14.32 -3.70
C LEU A 63 -7.86 15.23 -3.93
N GLU A 64 -7.93 16.17 -4.87
CA GLU A 64 -6.87 17.13 -5.15
C GLU A 64 -6.62 18.09 -3.98
N TRP A 65 -7.66 18.60 -3.34
CA TRP A 65 -7.53 19.39 -2.11
C TRP A 65 -6.78 18.61 -1.04
N LEU A 66 -7.11 17.33 -0.84
CA LEU A 66 -6.49 16.50 0.18
C LEU A 66 -5.02 16.20 -0.16
N SER A 67 -4.77 15.63 -1.34
CA SER A 67 -3.47 15.07 -1.72
C SER A 67 -2.51 16.06 -2.34
N ASN A 68 -3.03 17.19 -2.83
CA ASN A 68 -2.31 18.16 -3.65
C ASN A 68 -1.72 17.47 -4.90
N LYS A 69 -0.45 17.05 -4.82
CA LYS A 69 0.30 16.43 -5.92
C LYS A 69 0.94 15.09 -5.54
N HIS A 70 0.70 14.58 -4.34
CA HIS A 70 1.43 13.42 -3.83
C HIS A 70 0.80 12.13 -4.35
N LEU A 71 1.38 11.55 -5.39
CA LEU A 71 0.94 10.29 -5.99
C LEU A 71 1.87 9.15 -5.57
N LEU A 72 1.30 8.05 -5.08
CA LEU A 72 1.94 6.75 -5.02
C LEU A 72 1.66 6.00 -6.31
N HIS A 73 2.70 5.77 -7.09
CA HIS A 73 2.60 5.12 -8.39
C HIS A 73 3.41 3.83 -8.41
N TRP A 74 2.80 2.74 -8.86
CA TRP A 74 3.47 1.47 -9.07
C TRP A 74 4.13 1.46 -10.46
N GLU A 75 5.46 1.36 -10.50
CA GLU A 75 6.25 1.33 -11.73
C GLU A 75 7.54 0.54 -11.48
N ASP A 76 8.01 -0.22 -12.47
CA ASP A 76 9.24 -1.02 -12.39
C ASP A 76 9.32 -1.95 -11.16
N ASN A 77 8.20 -2.52 -10.74
CA ASN A 77 8.06 -3.39 -9.56
C ASN A 77 8.29 -2.72 -8.19
N PHE A 78 8.24 -1.38 -8.13
CA PHE A 78 8.30 -0.63 -6.87
C PHE A 78 7.24 0.49 -6.84
N VAL A 79 6.84 0.90 -5.64
CA VAL A 79 6.05 2.14 -5.49
C VAL A 79 7.01 3.31 -5.44
N GLN A 80 6.77 4.29 -6.31
CA GLN A 80 7.53 5.53 -6.37
C GLN A 80 6.64 6.73 -6.00
N PRO A 81 7.22 7.75 -5.34
CA PRO A 81 6.55 9.02 -5.13
C PRO A 81 6.60 9.82 -6.43
N LYS A 82 5.44 10.11 -7.03
CA LYS A 82 5.30 11.01 -8.17
C LYS A 82 4.61 12.30 -7.75
N PHE A 83 4.92 13.38 -8.47
CA PHE A 83 4.32 14.70 -8.24
C PHE A 83 3.33 15.01 -9.37
N CYS A 84 2.08 14.59 -9.19
CA CYS A 84 1.00 14.68 -10.18
C CYS A 84 -0.28 15.06 -9.44
N THR A 85 -1.05 16.05 -9.94
CA THR A 85 -2.36 16.31 -9.34
C THR A 85 -3.34 15.21 -9.73
N PRO A 86 -4.37 14.91 -8.92
CA PRO A 86 -5.46 14.06 -9.35
C PRO A 86 -6.09 14.50 -10.66
N LYS A 87 -6.20 15.81 -10.91
CA LYS A 87 -6.72 16.33 -12.17
C LYS A 87 -5.82 15.99 -13.36
N ASP A 88 -4.51 16.20 -13.26
CA ASP A 88 -3.56 15.86 -14.33
C ASP A 88 -3.57 14.34 -14.59
N TYR A 89 -3.65 13.55 -13.51
CA TYR A 89 -3.77 12.09 -13.61
C TYR A 89 -5.04 11.68 -14.37
N PHE A 90 -6.19 12.29 -14.06
CA PHE A 90 -7.44 12.08 -14.79
C PHE A 90 -7.34 12.47 -16.27
N GLU A 91 -6.69 13.60 -16.57
CA GLU A 91 -6.52 14.07 -17.95
C GLU A 91 -5.62 13.14 -18.76
N SER A 92 -4.64 12.49 -18.13
CA SER A 92 -3.77 11.47 -18.74
C SER A 92 -4.41 10.08 -18.83
N TYR A 93 -5.52 9.86 -18.14
CA TYR A 93 -6.16 8.55 -18.07
C TYR A 93 -6.81 8.20 -19.41
N ASP A 94 -6.47 7.03 -19.97
CA ASP A 94 -7.11 6.53 -21.17
C ASP A 94 -8.55 6.11 -20.85
N ARG A 95 -9.49 6.98 -21.23
CA ARG A 95 -10.93 6.80 -20.96
C ARG A 95 -11.57 5.75 -21.86
N ASP A 96 -10.92 5.41 -22.97
CA ASP A 96 -11.44 4.49 -23.99
C ASP A 96 -10.84 3.08 -23.86
N LEU A 97 -10.00 2.85 -22.84
CA LEU A 97 -9.41 1.54 -22.56
C LEU A 97 -10.47 0.57 -21.99
N ASP A 98 -11.31 0.04 -22.87
CA ASP A 98 -12.15 -1.12 -22.58
C ASP A 98 -11.29 -2.39 -22.65
N ILE A 99 -11.03 -3.00 -21.50
CA ILE A 99 -10.27 -4.26 -21.39
C ILE A 99 -11.16 -5.49 -21.59
N THR A 100 -12.49 -5.35 -21.62
CA THR A 100 -13.45 -6.44 -21.85
C THR A 100 -13.13 -7.26 -23.11
N PRO A 101 -12.76 -6.64 -24.27
CA PRO A 101 -12.37 -7.37 -25.46
C PRO A 101 -11.14 -8.27 -25.27
N MET A 102 -10.26 -7.97 -24.30
CA MET A 102 -9.08 -8.80 -24.03
C MET A 102 -9.43 -10.14 -23.39
N PHE A 103 -10.58 -10.23 -22.71
CA PHE A 103 -11.08 -11.46 -22.08
C PHE A 103 -11.98 -12.28 -23.03
N ASP A 104 -12.49 -11.68 -24.11
CA ASP A 104 -13.18 -12.42 -25.17
C ASP A 104 -12.17 -12.99 -26.17
N ILE A 105 -11.78 -14.24 -25.93
CA ILE A 105 -10.83 -14.98 -26.78
C ILE A 105 -11.30 -15.05 -28.24
N ASN A 106 -12.61 -15.10 -28.52
CA ASN A 106 -13.08 -15.12 -29.90
C ASN A 106 -12.88 -13.76 -30.57
N LYS A 107 -13.24 -12.68 -29.87
CA LYS A 107 -13.05 -11.32 -30.38
C LYS A 107 -11.58 -11.01 -30.57
N LEU A 108 -10.72 -11.35 -29.61
CA LEU A 108 -9.27 -11.17 -29.71
C LEU A 108 -8.69 -11.87 -30.96
N PHE A 109 -9.04 -13.14 -31.18
CA PHE A 109 -8.58 -13.87 -32.37
C PHE A 109 -9.16 -13.29 -33.66
N ASN A 110 -10.42 -12.86 -33.68
CA ASN A 110 -11.04 -12.27 -34.86
C ASN A 110 -10.44 -10.89 -35.21
N ASP A 111 -10.14 -10.06 -34.20
CA ASP A 111 -9.55 -8.74 -34.38
C ASP A 111 -8.09 -8.85 -34.83
N LEU A 112 -7.34 -9.82 -34.28
CA LEU A 112 -6.02 -10.19 -34.78
C LEU A 112 -6.08 -10.68 -36.23
N ASP A 113 -7.03 -11.56 -36.58
CA ASP A 113 -7.19 -12.06 -37.95
C ASP A 113 -7.47 -10.92 -38.93
N LYS A 114 -8.32 -9.95 -38.57
CA LYS A 114 -8.59 -8.76 -39.39
C LYS A 114 -7.36 -7.86 -39.53
N GLY A 115 -6.66 -7.57 -38.44
CA GLY A 115 -5.45 -6.75 -38.49
C GLY A 115 -4.34 -7.40 -39.35
N LEU A 116 -4.25 -8.73 -39.35
CA LEU A 116 -3.33 -9.48 -40.21
C LEU A 116 -3.75 -9.47 -41.69
N GLU A 117 -5.05 -9.48 -41.98
CA GLU A 117 -5.57 -9.29 -43.35
C GLU A 117 -5.25 -7.88 -43.87
N GLU A 118 -5.51 -6.86 -43.06
CA GLU A 118 -5.27 -5.45 -43.42
C GLU A 118 -3.79 -5.14 -43.61
N SER A 119 -2.90 -5.80 -42.86
CA SER A 119 -1.44 -5.65 -42.97
C SER A 119 -0.79 -6.56 -44.04
N GLY A 120 -1.57 -7.40 -44.74
CA GLY A 120 -1.07 -8.30 -45.78
C GLY A 120 -0.26 -9.50 -45.28
N LEU A 121 -0.27 -9.77 -43.96
CA LEU A 121 0.45 -10.86 -43.29
C LEU A 121 -0.35 -12.17 -43.30
N ILE A 122 -0.85 -12.57 -44.48
CA ILE A 122 -1.76 -13.71 -44.68
C ILE A 122 -1.15 -15.05 -44.19
N SER A 123 0.17 -15.19 -44.21
CA SER A 123 0.87 -16.37 -43.68
C SER A 123 0.66 -16.56 -42.18
N PHE A 124 0.62 -15.48 -41.39
CA PHE A 124 0.38 -15.55 -39.94
C PHE A 124 -1.06 -15.93 -39.60
N LYS A 125 -2.04 -15.47 -40.39
CA LYS A 125 -3.44 -15.91 -40.25
C LYS A 125 -3.55 -17.44 -40.36
N SER A 126 -2.81 -18.05 -41.30
CA SER A 126 -2.78 -19.51 -41.45
C SER A 126 -2.25 -20.22 -40.21
N ILE A 127 -1.26 -19.63 -39.52
CA ILE A 127 -0.68 -20.15 -38.27
C ILE A 127 -1.71 -20.08 -37.14
N PHE A 128 -2.38 -18.95 -36.92
CA PHE A 128 -3.40 -18.82 -35.88
C PHE A 128 -4.60 -19.73 -36.10
N SER A 129 -5.09 -19.83 -37.34
CA SER A 129 -6.16 -20.77 -37.68
C SER A 129 -5.76 -22.24 -37.45
N SER A 130 -4.48 -22.57 -37.65
CA SER A 130 -3.94 -23.90 -37.38
C SER A 130 -3.80 -24.15 -35.89
N LEU A 131 -3.35 -23.17 -35.10
CA LEU A 131 -3.30 -23.23 -33.64
C LEU A 131 -4.69 -23.48 -33.04
N LYS A 132 -5.70 -22.72 -33.49
CA LYS A 132 -7.10 -22.92 -33.09
C LYS A 132 -7.59 -24.33 -33.41
N LYS A 133 -7.30 -24.85 -34.61
CA LYS A 133 -7.63 -26.23 -34.99
C LYS A 133 -6.95 -27.26 -34.10
N ILE A 134 -5.66 -27.08 -33.81
CA ILE A 134 -4.91 -27.97 -32.91
C ILE A 134 -5.55 -27.97 -31.52
N LEU A 135 -5.80 -26.81 -30.93
CA LEU A 135 -6.45 -26.68 -29.62
C LEU A 135 -7.86 -27.27 -29.60
N ALA A 136 -8.58 -27.23 -30.72
CA ALA A 136 -9.90 -27.85 -30.87
C ALA A 136 -9.84 -29.39 -30.96
N THR A 137 -8.66 -29.98 -31.25
CA THR A 137 -8.47 -31.44 -31.29
C THR A 137 -7.95 -32.03 -29.99
N ILE A 138 -7.39 -31.22 -29.10
CA ILE A 138 -6.85 -31.66 -27.81
C ILE A 138 -8.00 -31.65 -26.79
N PRO A 139 -8.30 -32.76 -26.09
CA PRO A 139 -9.26 -32.76 -24.99
C PRO A 139 -8.92 -31.70 -23.93
N SER A 140 -9.91 -31.13 -23.27
CA SER A 140 -9.69 -30.13 -22.21
C SER A 140 -8.86 -30.68 -21.04
N GLY A 141 -8.91 -31.99 -20.80
CA GLY A 141 -8.22 -32.64 -19.69
C GLY A 141 -8.91 -32.44 -18.34
N LEU A 142 -10.08 -31.81 -18.32
CA LEU A 142 -10.90 -31.69 -17.11
C LEU A 142 -11.62 -33.00 -16.80
N ASP A 143 -11.32 -33.58 -15.65
CA ASP A 143 -12.05 -34.73 -15.13
C ASP A 143 -13.28 -34.26 -14.36
N ILE A 144 -14.46 -34.35 -14.99
CA ILE A 144 -15.74 -33.95 -14.39
C ILE A 144 -16.33 -35.15 -13.65
N THR A 145 -16.22 -35.11 -12.32
CA THR A 145 -16.75 -36.12 -11.40
C THR A 145 -18.01 -35.60 -10.70
N GLU A 146 -18.81 -36.47 -10.09
CA GLU A 146 -20.00 -36.00 -9.33
C GLU A 146 -19.63 -35.05 -8.18
N ASP A 147 -18.43 -35.20 -7.61
CA ASP A 147 -17.95 -34.37 -6.48
C ASP A 147 -17.58 -32.93 -6.91
N ASN A 148 -17.02 -32.76 -8.12
CA ASN A 148 -16.59 -31.45 -8.64
C ASN A 148 -17.53 -30.83 -9.67
N LYS A 149 -18.56 -31.56 -10.12
CA LYS A 149 -19.50 -31.12 -11.16
C LYS A 149 -20.11 -29.76 -10.89
N LYS A 150 -20.48 -29.48 -9.63
CA LYS A 150 -21.10 -28.20 -9.25
C LYS A 150 -20.14 -27.02 -9.42
N ILE A 151 -18.90 -27.14 -8.94
CA ILE A 151 -17.91 -26.06 -9.05
C ILE A 151 -17.47 -25.88 -10.49
N VAL A 152 -17.26 -26.98 -11.23
CA VAL A 152 -16.91 -26.94 -12.66
C VAL A 152 -18.03 -26.27 -13.46
N ASN A 153 -19.29 -26.62 -13.25
CA ASN A 153 -20.42 -25.98 -13.93
C ASN A 153 -20.61 -24.51 -13.51
N THR A 154 -20.15 -24.12 -12.32
CA THR A 154 -20.20 -22.72 -11.87
C THR A 154 -19.08 -21.91 -12.53
N MET A 155 -17.87 -22.45 -12.59
CA MET A 155 -16.71 -21.82 -13.25
C MET A 155 -16.88 -21.79 -14.78
N PHE A 156 -17.33 -22.89 -15.35
CA PHE A 156 -17.36 -23.14 -16.79
C PHE A 156 -18.68 -23.79 -17.22
N PRO A 157 -19.79 -23.03 -17.25
CA PRO A 157 -21.14 -23.57 -17.44
C PRO A 157 -21.34 -24.31 -18.77
N ASP A 158 -20.59 -23.97 -19.82
CA ASP A 158 -20.70 -24.62 -21.13
C ASP A 158 -19.63 -25.71 -21.37
N LEU A 159 -18.78 -26.03 -20.38
CA LEU A 159 -17.85 -27.15 -20.52
C LEU A 159 -18.53 -28.49 -20.26
N THR A 160 -18.20 -29.46 -21.10
CA THR A 160 -18.67 -30.84 -21.01
C THR A 160 -17.47 -31.78 -21.03
N VAL A 161 -17.69 -33.07 -20.75
CA VAL A 161 -16.63 -34.11 -20.82
C VAL A 161 -15.99 -34.18 -22.22
N ASN A 162 -16.71 -33.77 -23.26
CA ASN A 162 -16.22 -33.76 -24.64
C ASN A 162 -15.60 -32.42 -25.07
N SER A 163 -15.50 -31.44 -24.17
CA SER A 163 -14.91 -30.14 -24.48
C SER A 163 -13.41 -30.26 -24.72
N ASN A 164 -12.93 -29.51 -25.71
CA ASN A 164 -11.53 -29.44 -26.07
C ASN A 164 -10.81 -28.27 -25.38
N HIS A 165 -9.50 -28.16 -25.58
CA HIS A 165 -8.67 -27.09 -25.03
C HIS A 165 -9.09 -25.71 -25.53
N TRP A 166 -9.58 -25.60 -26.77
CA TRP A 166 -10.11 -24.34 -27.30
C TRP A 166 -11.39 -23.91 -26.56
N ASP A 167 -12.27 -24.84 -26.22
CA ASP A 167 -13.44 -24.58 -25.39
C ASP A 167 -13.06 -24.14 -23.98
N LEU A 168 -12.06 -24.80 -23.37
CA LEU A 168 -11.52 -24.41 -22.07
C LEU A 168 -10.95 -22.98 -22.08
N MET A 169 -10.17 -22.61 -23.10
CA MET A 169 -9.63 -21.25 -23.22
C MET A 169 -10.73 -20.19 -23.32
N LYS A 170 -11.74 -20.41 -24.18
CA LYS A 170 -12.89 -19.50 -24.30
C LYS A 170 -13.63 -19.34 -22.97
N GLN A 171 -13.91 -20.46 -22.31
CA GLN A 171 -14.63 -20.45 -21.03
C GLN A 171 -13.81 -19.83 -19.91
N SER A 172 -12.49 -19.96 -19.93
CA SER A 172 -11.58 -19.27 -19.00
C SER A 172 -11.64 -17.75 -19.18
N GLY A 173 -11.66 -17.26 -20.43
CA GLY A 173 -11.85 -15.84 -20.72
C GLY A 173 -13.19 -15.31 -20.20
N ASN A 174 -14.27 -16.05 -20.47
CA ASN A 174 -15.61 -15.72 -19.97
C ASN A 174 -15.67 -15.70 -18.44
N MET A 175 -15.09 -16.71 -17.78
CA MET A 175 -15.00 -16.76 -16.31
C MET A 175 -14.31 -15.50 -15.77
N LEU A 176 -13.14 -15.14 -16.28
CA LEU A 176 -12.41 -13.95 -15.85
C LEU A 176 -13.23 -12.68 -16.04
N LEU A 177 -13.92 -12.55 -17.18
CA LEU A 177 -14.81 -11.42 -17.43
C LEU A 177 -15.99 -11.37 -16.45
N SER A 178 -16.63 -12.51 -16.19
CA SER A 178 -17.74 -12.60 -15.25
C SER A 178 -17.31 -12.32 -13.81
N LEU A 179 -16.08 -12.67 -13.40
CA LEU A 179 -15.57 -12.31 -12.07
C LEU A 179 -15.49 -10.80 -11.86
N ILE A 180 -15.09 -10.05 -12.88
CA ILE A 180 -14.90 -8.60 -12.78
C ILE A 180 -16.18 -7.80 -13.06
N THR A 181 -17.12 -8.36 -13.84
CA THR A 181 -18.36 -7.66 -14.26
C THR A 181 -19.64 -8.15 -13.58
N ASP A 182 -19.71 -9.40 -13.10
CA ASP A 182 -20.94 -10.01 -12.57
C ASP A 182 -20.80 -10.39 -11.08
N ARG A 183 -21.50 -9.61 -10.25
CA ARG A 183 -21.63 -9.83 -8.82
C ARG A 183 -22.20 -11.20 -8.45
N LEU A 184 -23.28 -11.62 -9.13
CA LEU A 184 -23.96 -12.87 -8.79
C LEU A 184 -23.08 -14.06 -9.17
N TYR A 185 -22.37 -13.98 -10.29
CA TYR A 185 -21.38 -14.96 -10.67
C TYR A 185 -20.32 -15.15 -9.59
N TYR A 186 -19.68 -14.06 -9.14
CA TYR A 186 -18.67 -14.13 -8.08
C TYR A 186 -19.22 -14.69 -6.76
N LYS A 187 -20.42 -14.26 -6.35
CA LYS A 187 -21.09 -14.80 -5.15
C LYS A 187 -21.38 -16.29 -5.28
N ASN A 188 -21.87 -16.74 -6.43
CA ASN A 188 -22.18 -18.14 -6.68
C ASN A 188 -20.91 -18.99 -6.67
N LEU A 189 -19.82 -18.50 -7.27
CA LEU A 189 -18.52 -19.16 -7.23
C LEU A 189 -18.04 -19.35 -5.79
N ARG A 190 -18.00 -18.27 -5.00
CA ARG A 190 -17.56 -18.33 -3.60
C ARG A 190 -18.45 -19.24 -2.74
N ASN A 191 -19.76 -19.21 -2.96
CA ASN A 191 -20.69 -20.13 -2.31
C ASN A 191 -20.41 -21.59 -2.69
N SER A 192 -20.12 -21.87 -3.97
CA SER A 192 -19.81 -23.23 -4.42
C SER A 192 -18.54 -23.80 -3.78
N ILE A 193 -17.51 -22.96 -3.60
CA ILE A 193 -16.28 -23.30 -2.87
C ILE A 193 -16.60 -23.60 -1.40
N SER A 194 -17.44 -22.76 -0.79
CA SER A 194 -17.86 -22.92 0.61
C SER A 194 -18.66 -24.19 0.85
N GLU A 195 -19.56 -24.56 -0.07
CA GLU A 195 -20.37 -25.78 0.01
C GLU A 195 -19.54 -27.06 -0.13
N GLN A 196 -18.37 -27.00 -0.79
CA GLN A 196 -17.39 -28.10 -0.82
C GLN A 196 -16.56 -28.19 0.47
N GLY A 197 -16.85 -27.37 1.47
CA GLY A 197 -16.13 -27.36 2.75
C GLY A 197 -14.83 -26.58 2.71
N PHE A 198 -14.48 -25.94 1.59
CA PHE A 198 -13.26 -25.13 1.46
C PHE A 198 -13.50 -23.69 1.94
N VAL A 199 -13.97 -23.55 3.18
CA VAL A 199 -14.26 -22.27 3.84
C VAL A 199 -13.91 -22.36 5.32
N LEU A 200 -13.33 -21.30 5.85
CA LEU A 200 -12.98 -21.18 7.26
C LEU A 200 -14.24 -21.13 8.13
N ASP A 201 -14.09 -21.48 9.41
CA ASP A 201 -15.17 -21.40 10.39
C ASP A 201 -15.78 -20.00 10.45
N LYS A 202 -17.07 -19.91 10.77
CA LYS A 202 -17.80 -18.63 10.86
C LYS A 202 -17.23 -17.70 11.95
N ASN A 203 -16.62 -18.26 13.00
CA ASN A 203 -15.96 -17.49 14.04
C ASN A 203 -14.54 -17.07 13.69
N SER A 204 -14.03 -17.41 12.51
CA SER A 204 -12.68 -17.02 12.07
C SER A 204 -12.44 -15.52 12.14
N GLY A 205 -13.48 -14.71 11.94
CA GLY A 205 -13.39 -13.27 12.10
C GLY A 205 -13.13 -12.77 13.53
N ASN A 206 -13.14 -13.62 14.54
CA ASN A 206 -12.85 -13.25 15.93
C ASN A 206 -11.48 -13.74 16.41
N TRP A 207 -10.69 -14.39 15.54
CA TRP A 207 -9.33 -14.77 15.85
C TRP A 207 -8.46 -13.56 16.11
N ASP A 208 -7.50 -13.70 17.04
CA ASP A 208 -6.46 -12.71 17.22
C ASP A 208 -5.62 -12.62 15.94
N VAL A 209 -5.23 -11.40 15.56
CA VAL A 209 -4.46 -11.13 14.33
C VAL A 209 -3.20 -11.99 14.25
N SER A 210 -2.55 -12.25 15.38
CA SER A 210 -1.33 -13.06 15.45
C SER A 210 -1.56 -14.56 15.19
N GLU A 211 -2.79 -15.05 15.41
CA GLU A 211 -3.16 -16.46 15.27
C GLU A 211 -3.75 -16.80 13.91
N VAL A 212 -4.28 -15.81 13.18
CA VAL A 212 -5.02 -16.03 11.91
C VAL A 212 -4.22 -16.89 10.93
N MET A 213 -2.95 -16.58 10.71
CA MET A 213 -2.12 -17.32 9.74
C MET A 213 -1.90 -18.77 10.17
N ALA A 214 -1.66 -19.02 11.46
CA ALA A 214 -1.51 -20.38 11.97
C ALA A 214 -2.81 -21.18 11.85
N ASN A 215 -3.96 -20.54 12.08
CA ASN A 215 -5.27 -21.17 11.94
C ASN A 215 -5.60 -21.47 10.47
N VAL A 216 -5.25 -20.58 9.55
CA VAL A 216 -5.39 -20.82 8.10
C VAL A 216 -4.46 -21.97 7.66
N ASP A 217 -3.22 -22.02 8.15
CA ASP A 217 -2.29 -23.12 7.84
C ASP A 217 -2.83 -24.47 8.34
N ALA A 218 -3.45 -24.51 9.52
CA ALA A 218 -4.10 -25.70 10.04
C ALA A 218 -5.28 -26.14 9.17
N PHE A 219 -6.14 -25.20 8.79
CA PHE A 219 -7.27 -25.44 7.88
C PHE A 219 -6.82 -26.00 6.53
N LEU A 220 -5.76 -25.44 5.93
CA LEU A 220 -5.25 -25.92 4.64
C LEU A 220 -4.75 -27.37 4.73
N LYS A 221 -4.04 -27.72 5.82
CA LYS A 221 -3.59 -29.10 6.08
C LYS A 221 -4.76 -30.07 6.26
N GLU A 222 -5.78 -29.68 7.02
CA GLU A 222 -7.00 -30.48 7.22
C GLU A 222 -7.78 -30.67 5.91
N SER A 223 -7.75 -29.68 5.04
CA SER A 223 -8.36 -29.71 3.70
C SER A 223 -7.56 -30.53 2.68
N GLY A 224 -6.49 -31.22 3.10
CA GLY A 224 -5.65 -32.05 2.24
C GLY A 224 -4.54 -31.28 1.51
N PHE A 225 -4.43 -29.97 1.70
CA PHE A 225 -3.34 -29.16 1.18
C PHE A 225 -2.21 -29.07 2.22
N ASN A 226 -1.23 -29.98 2.12
CA ASN A 226 -0.15 -30.13 3.10
C ASN A 226 0.96 -29.06 2.96
N LYS A 227 0.58 -27.78 2.86
CA LYS A 227 1.44 -26.61 2.67
C LYS A 227 0.82 -25.45 3.45
N ASP A 228 1.64 -24.49 3.87
CA ASP A 228 1.16 -23.27 4.54
C ASP A 228 0.49 -22.30 3.56
N PHE A 229 -0.10 -21.23 4.10
CA PHE A 229 -0.83 -20.22 3.34
C PHE A 229 0.03 -19.54 2.27
N LEU A 230 1.28 -19.20 2.57
CA LEU A 230 2.14 -18.56 1.56
C LEU A 230 2.52 -19.55 0.46
N ALA A 231 2.79 -20.81 0.82
CA ALA A 231 3.03 -21.87 -0.15
C ALA A 231 1.79 -22.20 -1.00
N PHE A 232 0.58 -22.00 -0.47
CA PHE A 232 -0.67 -22.06 -1.23
C PHE A 232 -0.78 -20.88 -2.22
N VAL A 233 -0.42 -19.66 -1.80
CA VAL A 233 -0.37 -18.50 -2.69
C VAL A 233 0.67 -18.72 -3.79
N ASP A 234 1.87 -19.20 -3.45
CA ASP A 234 2.95 -19.49 -4.40
C ASP A 234 2.51 -20.52 -5.46
N TYR A 235 1.69 -21.51 -5.05
CA TYR A 235 1.13 -22.51 -5.97
C TYR A 235 0.31 -21.88 -7.10
N VAL A 236 -0.43 -20.79 -6.82
CA VAL A 236 -1.20 -20.05 -7.85
C VAL A 236 -0.29 -19.47 -8.94
N PHE A 237 0.99 -19.27 -8.64
CA PHE A 237 1.98 -18.69 -9.54
C PHE A 237 2.97 -19.72 -10.13
N GLU A 238 2.88 -21.01 -9.78
CA GLU A 238 3.83 -22.04 -10.22
C GLU A 238 3.93 -22.19 -11.75
N LEU A 239 2.87 -21.85 -12.48
CA LEU A 239 2.84 -21.89 -13.96
C LEU A 239 3.38 -20.61 -14.63
N ARG A 240 3.79 -19.60 -13.86
CA ARG A 240 4.37 -18.37 -14.41
C ARG A 240 5.87 -18.53 -14.61
N ASN A 241 6.35 -18.02 -15.74
CA ASN A 241 7.79 -17.93 -16.02
C ASN A 241 8.51 -16.92 -15.11
N GLU A 242 7.77 -15.94 -14.58
CA GLU A 242 8.29 -14.87 -13.74
C GLU A 242 7.62 -14.90 -12.37
N LYS A 243 8.41 -14.59 -11.34
CA LYS A 243 7.89 -14.43 -9.99
C LYS A 243 6.89 -13.27 -9.96
N PRO A 244 5.77 -13.39 -9.22
CA PRO A 244 4.85 -12.28 -9.06
C PRO A 244 5.58 -11.12 -8.40
N ASP A 245 5.32 -9.91 -8.89
CA ASP A 245 5.78 -8.70 -8.22
C ASP A 245 5.08 -8.51 -6.86
N ARG A 246 5.57 -7.56 -6.05
CA ARG A 246 5.09 -7.36 -4.67
C ARG A 246 3.61 -6.97 -4.61
N LEU A 247 3.11 -6.18 -5.55
CA LEU A 247 1.70 -5.77 -5.62
C LEU A 247 0.81 -6.97 -5.96
N VAL A 248 1.17 -7.72 -7.00
CA VAL A 248 0.44 -8.93 -7.42
C VAL A 248 0.43 -9.96 -6.30
N TYR A 249 1.56 -10.18 -5.63
CA TYR A 249 1.65 -11.14 -4.53
C TYR A 249 0.80 -10.73 -3.32
N PHE A 250 0.89 -9.45 -2.91
CA PHE A 250 0.12 -8.93 -1.78
C PHE A 250 -1.38 -8.99 -2.04
N THR A 251 -1.81 -8.56 -3.22
CA THR A 251 -3.23 -8.58 -3.60
C THR A 251 -3.77 -10.01 -3.74
N ALA A 252 -2.95 -10.97 -4.21
CA ALA A 252 -3.32 -12.38 -4.21
C ALA A 252 -3.52 -12.92 -2.79
N CYS A 253 -2.61 -12.62 -1.85
CA CYS A 253 -2.79 -13.00 -0.44
C CYS A 253 -4.10 -12.45 0.13
N TYR A 254 -4.39 -11.17 -0.12
CA TYR A 254 -5.62 -10.54 0.34
C TYR A 254 -6.89 -11.22 -0.24
N ASN A 255 -6.91 -11.45 -1.55
CA ASN A 255 -8.04 -12.06 -2.23
C ASN A 255 -8.25 -13.53 -1.81
N ILE A 256 -7.18 -14.28 -1.56
CA ILE A 256 -7.29 -15.66 -1.08
C ILE A 256 -7.88 -15.69 0.33
N LEU A 257 -7.52 -14.77 1.23
CA LEU A 257 -8.19 -14.69 2.54
C LEU A 257 -9.70 -14.47 2.39
N ASP A 258 -10.13 -13.60 1.47
CA ASP A 258 -11.56 -13.41 1.17
C ASP A 258 -12.20 -14.69 0.62
N LEU A 259 -11.53 -15.36 -0.31
CA LEU A 259 -12.00 -16.60 -0.93
C LEU A 259 -12.19 -17.72 0.10
N LEU A 260 -11.27 -17.83 1.05
CA LEU A 260 -11.34 -18.76 2.18
C LEU A 260 -12.42 -18.39 3.21
N GLY A 261 -13.11 -17.25 3.04
CA GLY A 261 -14.19 -16.82 3.93
C GLY A 261 -13.74 -15.98 5.12
N TYR A 262 -12.44 -15.66 5.25
CA TYR A 262 -11.94 -14.82 6.33
C TYR A 262 -12.37 -13.36 6.15
N LYS A 263 -13.29 -12.88 7.02
CA LYS A 263 -13.85 -11.52 6.96
C LYS A 263 -14.34 -11.13 5.56
N ALA A 264 -14.93 -12.11 4.91
CA ALA A 264 -15.06 -12.02 3.49
C ALA A 264 -16.27 -11.17 3.06
N ASP A 265 -16.14 -10.41 1.98
CA ASP A 265 -17.01 -9.26 1.74
C ASP A 265 -18.45 -9.63 1.39
N LYS A 266 -19.38 -8.80 1.87
CA LYS A 266 -20.84 -9.03 1.69
C LYS A 266 -21.34 -8.59 0.32
N LEU A 267 -20.60 -7.70 -0.35
CA LEU A 267 -20.91 -7.10 -1.66
C LEU A 267 -22.40 -6.66 -1.72
N PRO A 268 -22.83 -5.66 -0.94
CA PRO A 268 -24.24 -5.29 -0.79
C PRO A 268 -24.86 -4.69 -2.07
N LYS A 269 -24.12 -3.91 -2.85
CA LYS A 269 -24.63 -3.17 -4.02
C LYS A 269 -24.50 -4.00 -5.30
N PRO A 270 -25.35 -3.78 -6.32
CA PRO A 270 -25.24 -4.47 -7.61
C PRO A 270 -23.91 -4.22 -8.33
N SER A 271 -23.30 -3.05 -8.13
CA SER A 271 -21.99 -2.67 -8.66
C SER A 271 -20.81 -3.36 -7.97
N ASP A 272 -21.05 -4.09 -6.88
CA ASP A 272 -19.98 -4.70 -6.10
C ASP A 272 -19.57 -6.04 -6.72
N THR A 273 -18.36 -6.12 -7.26
CA THR A 273 -17.79 -7.32 -7.91
C THR A 273 -16.47 -7.72 -7.24
N ALA A 274 -15.77 -8.74 -7.78
CA ALA A 274 -14.43 -9.09 -7.32
C ALA A 274 -13.44 -7.90 -7.43
N MET A 275 -13.71 -6.95 -8.32
CA MET A 275 -12.91 -5.73 -8.46
C MET A 275 -12.93 -4.86 -7.21
N ASN A 276 -14.01 -4.85 -6.43
CA ASN A 276 -14.03 -4.10 -5.17
C ASN A 276 -13.03 -4.67 -4.17
N ILE A 277 -13.00 -6.00 -4.04
CA ILE A 277 -12.07 -6.69 -3.14
C ILE A 277 -10.62 -6.47 -3.61
N TYR A 278 -10.40 -6.50 -4.92
CA TYR A 278 -9.10 -6.16 -5.51
C TYR A 278 -8.70 -4.71 -5.25
N THR A 279 -9.60 -3.74 -5.43
CA THR A 279 -9.32 -2.32 -5.12
C THR A 279 -9.03 -2.11 -3.63
N ASP A 280 -9.76 -2.77 -2.74
CA ASP A 280 -9.51 -2.78 -1.30
C ASP A 280 -8.10 -3.34 -0.97
N ALA A 281 -7.72 -4.43 -1.64
CA ALA A 281 -6.37 -4.99 -1.54
C ALA A 281 -5.30 -4.01 -2.03
N GLN A 282 -5.58 -3.24 -3.09
CA GLN A 282 -4.67 -2.20 -3.58
C GLN A 282 -4.55 -1.03 -2.60
N HIS A 283 -5.64 -0.57 -1.98
CA HIS A 283 -5.57 0.44 -0.92
C HIS A 283 -4.70 -0.04 0.24
N SER A 284 -4.94 -1.27 0.69
CA SER A 284 -4.12 -1.93 1.72
C SER A 284 -2.64 -2.00 1.35
N PHE A 285 -2.33 -2.33 0.09
CA PHE A 285 -0.97 -2.36 -0.42
C PHE A 285 -0.31 -0.97 -0.45
N TYR A 286 -0.94 0.02 -1.08
CA TYR A 286 -0.37 1.37 -1.17
C TYR A 286 -0.22 2.02 0.21
N ALA A 287 -1.16 1.78 1.11
CA ALA A 287 -1.07 2.26 2.48
C ALA A 287 0.12 1.68 3.25
N ALA A 288 0.67 0.52 2.84
CA ALA A 288 1.88 -0.06 3.43
C ALA A 288 3.13 0.81 3.19
N HIS A 289 3.05 1.87 2.39
CA HIS A 289 4.11 2.86 2.20
C HIS A 289 3.93 4.12 3.09
N CYS A 290 2.89 4.15 3.92
CA CYS A 290 2.54 5.26 4.81
C CYS A 290 2.75 4.89 6.29
N ASP A 291 2.72 5.89 7.17
CA ASP A 291 2.80 5.67 8.62
C ASP A 291 1.44 5.19 9.16
N TYR A 292 0.34 5.69 8.56
CA TYR A 292 -1.04 5.34 8.91
C TYR A 292 -1.86 4.95 7.69
N PHE A 293 -2.74 3.98 7.89
CA PHE A 293 -3.86 3.66 7.01
C PHE A 293 -5.17 3.91 7.76
N VAL A 294 -6.02 4.81 7.26
CA VAL A 294 -7.29 5.15 7.89
C VAL A 294 -8.43 4.55 7.07
N VAL A 295 -9.23 3.68 7.68
CA VAL A 295 -10.27 2.92 7.01
C VAL A 295 -11.52 2.81 7.89
N ALA A 296 -12.71 3.01 7.31
CA ALA A 296 -13.98 2.82 8.01
C ALA A 296 -14.51 1.38 7.91
N ASP A 297 -14.18 0.68 6.84
CA ASP A 297 -14.60 -0.71 6.62
C ASP A 297 -13.86 -1.68 7.56
N LYS A 298 -14.63 -2.43 8.36
CA LYS A 298 -14.08 -3.36 9.35
C LYS A 298 -13.42 -4.58 8.74
N ASN A 299 -13.89 -5.06 7.58
CA ASN A 299 -13.33 -6.22 6.90
C ASN A 299 -11.97 -5.86 6.30
N LEU A 300 -11.87 -4.73 5.60
CA LEU A 300 -10.62 -4.18 5.06
C LEU A 300 -9.62 -3.89 6.18
N LEU A 301 -10.06 -3.29 7.29
CA LEU A 301 -9.23 -3.08 8.48
C LEU A 301 -8.66 -4.41 9.00
N THR A 302 -9.51 -5.43 9.15
CA THR A 302 -9.08 -6.72 9.73
C THR A 302 -8.14 -7.48 8.80
N LYS A 303 -8.49 -7.61 7.51
CA LYS A 303 -7.66 -8.28 6.50
C LYS A 303 -6.30 -7.59 6.35
N THR A 304 -6.28 -6.25 6.35
CA THR A 304 -5.03 -5.49 6.28
C THR A 304 -4.13 -5.74 7.48
N ASN A 305 -4.68 -5.71 8.71
CA ASN A 305 -3.89 -5.98 9.92
C ASN A 305 -3.26 -7.39 9.90
N VAL A 306 -3.98 -8.39 9.40
CA VAL A 306 -3.46 -9.75 9.24
C VAL A 306 -2.28 -9.81 8.28
N LEU A 307 -2.39 -9.19 7.11
CA LEU A 307 -1.28 -9.17 6.15
C LEU A 307 -0.11 -8.31 6.63
N TYR A 308 -0.38 -7.18 7.28
CA TYR A 308 0.67 -6.35 7.85
C TYR A 308 1.43 -7.06 8.95
N HIS A 309 0.74 -7.79 9.83
CA HIS A 309 1.39 -8.66 10.80
C HIS A 309 2.22 -9.76 10.12
N LYS A 310 1.66 -10.46 9.13
CA LYS A 310 2.37 -11.53 8.40
C LYS A 310 3.63 -11.04 7.66
N PHE A 311 3.58 -9.85 7.08
CA PHE A 311 4.68 -9.25 6.33
C PHE A 311 5.54 -8.29 7.16
N ASN A 312 5.30 -8.19 8.47
CA ASN A 312 6.02 -7.29 9.39
C ASN A 312 6.01 -5.82 8.94
N ILE A 313 4.86 -5.35 8.46
CA ILE A 313 4.60 -3.97 8.03
C ILE A 313 4.12 -3.17 9.24
N ARG A 314 4.83 -2.10 9.59
CA ARG A 314 4.52 -1.27 10.79
C ARG A 314 3.50 -0.14 10.56
N THR A 315 2.97 0.01 9.37
CA THR A 315 1.89 0.97 9.09
C THR A 315 0.73 0.71 10.07
N LYS A 316 0.30 1.74 10.79
CA LYS A 316 -0.80 1.63 11.75
C LYS A 316 -2.13 1.71 11.02
N VAL A 317 -2.94 0.65 11.12
CA VAL A 317 -4.30 0.63 10.55
C VAL A 317 -5.30 1.05 11.62
N ILE A 318 -6.00 2.15 11.39
CA ILE A 318 -6.90 2.76 12.38
C ILE A 318 -8.25 3.14 11.76
N SER A 319 -9.27 3.28 12.61
CA SER A 319 -10.56 3.82 12.21
C SER A 319 -10.52 5.36 12.11
N PRO A 320 -11.44 6.00 11.38
CA PRO A 320 -11.51 7.46 11.32
C PRO A 320 -11.77 8.11 12.68
N TYR A 321 -12.39 7.40 13.61
CA TYR A 321 -12.69 7.90 14.96
C TYR A 321 -11.45 7.97 15.85
N GLU A 322 -10.43 7.15 15.56
CA GLU A 322 -9.15 7.11 16.31
C GLU A 322 -8.10 8.06 15.71
N MET A 323 -8.37 8.63 14.53
CA MET A 323 -7.37 9.35 13.74
C MET A 323 -6.80 10.57 14.47
N ILE A 324 -7.66 11.43 15.03
CA ILE A 324 -7.22 12.66 15.70
C ILE A 324 -6.31 12.31 16.88
N ASP A 325 -6.81 11.50 17.81
CA ASP A 325 -6.07 11.10 19.02
C ASP A 325 -4.76 10.38 18.69
N SER A 326 -4.77 9.52 17.66
CA SER A 326 -3.59 8.78 17.21
C SER A 326 -2.50 9.66 16.59
N LEU A 327 -2.89 10.78 15.96
CA LEU A 327 -1.96 11.71 15.34
C LEU A 327 -1.46 12.74 16.36
N GLU A 328 -2.34 13.34 17.16
CA GLU A 328 -1.96 14.31 18.21
C GLU A 328 -1.00 13.72 19.25
N SER A 329 -1.19 12.44 19.60
CA SER A 329 -0.31 11.73 20.51
C SER A 329 1.09 11.46 19.94
N ARG A 330 1.25 11.45 18.60
CA ARG A 330 2.52 11.17 17.92
C ARG A 330 3.20 12.40 17.33
N CYS A 331 2.45 13.45 17.06
CA CYS A 331 2.94 14.74 16.61
C CYS A 331 4.01 15.34 17.55
N SER A 332 4.98 16.03 16.96
CA SER A 332 6.00 16.79 17.70
C SER A 332 5.36 17.87 18.58
N LEU A 333 5.98 18.14 19.72
CA LEU A 333 5.59 19.27 20.55
C LEU A 333 6.06 20.58 19.90
N GLU A 334 5.22 21.61 19.94
CA GLU A 334 5.65 22.96 19.58
C GLU A 334 6.63 23.47 20.65
N THR A 335 7.76 24.00 20.20
CA THR A 335 8.84 24.45 21.08
C THR A 335 9.66 25.54 20.38
N ASP A 336 10.38 26.32 21.17
CA ASP A 336 11.33 27.33 20.70
C ASP A 336 12.78 26.84 20.87
N SER A 337 13.74 27.63 20.36
CA SER A 337 15.16 27.27 20.46
C SER A 337 15.70 27.26 21.90
N GLU A 338 15.04 27.93 22.83
CA GLU A 338 15.47 28.02 24.23
C GLU A 338 15.08 26.75 25.00
N ASN A 339 13.91 26.18 24.70
CA ASN A 339 13.37 25.01 25.39
C ASN A 339 13.61 23.67 24.67
N ILE A 340 14.12 23.70 23.43
CA ILE A 340 14.32 22.52 22.58
C ILE A 340 15.15 21.41 23.26
N LEU A 341 16.18 21.77 24.03
CA LEU A 341 17.02 20.78 24.71
C LEU A 341 16.23 19.99 25.75
N GLY A 342 15.38 20.66 26.51
CA GLY A 342 14.50 20.01 27.50
C GLY A 342 13.56 19.01 26.83
N VAL A 343 12.95 19.41 25.71
CA VAL A 343 12.08 18.55 24.90
C VAL A 343 12.83 17.34 24.35
N ILE A 344 14.03 17.55 23.79
CA ILE A 344 14.88 16.47 23.27
C ILE A 344 15.23 15.47 24.37
N LEU A 345 15.66 15.94 25.53
CA LEU A 345 16.05 15.08 26.64
C LEU A 345 14.85 14.29 27.17
N ASP A 346 13.66 14.88 27.22
CA ASP A 346 12.43 14.18 27.60
C ASP A 346 12.06 13.10 26.58
N LEU A 347 12.11 13.41 25.28
CA LEU A 347 11.88 12.44 24.20
C LEU A 347 12.83 11.24 24.30
N VAL A 348 14.11 11.50 24.51
CA VAL A 348 15.15 10.48 24.65
C VAL A 348 14.92 9.63 25.91
N ARG A 349 14.61 10.27 27.04
CA ARG A 349 14.34 9.59 28.33
C ARG A 349 13.13 8.66 28.26
N ASN A 350 12.16 8.96 27.42
CA ASN A 350 10.93 8.20 27.28
C ASN A 350 10.90 7.32 26.00
N CYS A 351 12.04 7.06 25.37
CA CYS A 351 12.11 6.15 24.21
C CYS A 351 11.53 4.75 24.52
N GLU A 352 10.72 4.27 23.58
CA GLU A 352 10.20 2.91 23.50
C GLU A 352 11.21 1.98 22.83
N ASN A 353 11.09 0.66 23.06
CA ASN A 353 11.93 -0.37 22.43
C ASN A 353 13.43 -0.03 22.46
N ARG A 354 13.97 0.22 23.66
CA ARG A 354 15.40 0.53 23.82
C ARG A 354 16.26 -0.69 23.55
N PHE A 355 17.27 -0.50 22.72
CA PHE A 355 18.29 -1.49 22.39
C PHE A 355 19.65 -0.93 22.78
N ASP A 356 20.27 -1.53 23.80
CA ASP A 356 21.62 -1.20 24.23
C ASP A 356 22.63 -1.89 23.31
N PHE A 357 23.57 -1.14 22.74
CA PHE A 357 24.67 -1.71 21.98
C PHE A 357 25.78 -2.13 22.96
N SER A 358 25.63 -3.30 23.57
CA SER A 358 26.62 -3.84 24.51
C SER A 358 27.97 -4.17 23.84
N GLU A 359 28.01 -4.35 22.51
CA GLU A 359 29.21 -4.78 21.79
C GLU A 359 30.08 -3.65 21.20
N HIS A 360 29.64 -2.39 21.26
CA HIS A 360 30.43 -1.24 20.78
C HIS A 360 30.68 -0.27 21.95
N GLN A 361 31.40 -0.73 22.97
CA GLN A 361 32.07 0.17 23.91
C GLN A 361 33.06 1.04 23.13
N ILE A 362 32.62 2.22 22.70
CA ILE A 362 33.53 3.27 22.26
C ILE A 362 34.13 3.86 23.56
N GLY A 363 35.13 3.18 24.11
CA GLY A 363 35.71 3.47 25.42
C GLY A 363 34.77 3.17 26.60
N ASP A 364 34.83 3.98 27.67
CA ASP A 364 33.95 3.90 28.86
C ASP A 364 32.50 4.38 28.62
N GLY A 365 32.13 4.63 27.36
CA GLY A 365 30.84 5.18 26.95
C GLY A 365 29.68 4.17 26.88
N GLN A 366 28.46 4.67 26.99
CA GLN A 366 27.22 3.92 26.73
C GLN A 366 26.60 4.33 25.39
N ALA A 367 26.08 3.37 24.64
CA ALA A 367 25.34 3.61 23.41
C ALA A 367 24.03 2.82 23.38
N PHE A 368 22.94 3.48 23.02
CA PHE A 368 21.65 2.83 22.81
C PHE A 368 20.89 3.44 21.63
N SER A 369 19.93 2.70 21.08
CA SER A 369 18.92 3.24 20.17
C SER A 369 17.53 2.98 20.72
N GLY A 370 16.58 3.84 20.37
CA GLY A 370 15.18 3.65 20.71
C GLY A 370 14.24 4.36 19.76
N THR A 371 12.98 3.92 19.77
CA THR A 371 11.89 4.57 19.04
C THR A 371 11.32 5.69 19.90
N LEU A 372 11.06 6.84 19.30
CA LEU A 372 10.56 8.00 20.02
C LEU A 372 9.07 7.84 20.34
N PRO A 373 8.61 8.25 21.53
CA PRO A 373 7.18 8.23 21.89
C PRO A 373 6.38 9.25 21.08
N ARG A 374 7.01 10.37 20.71
CA ARG A 374 6.52 11.39 19.78
C ARG A 374 7.58 11.64 18.72
N LEU A 375 7.15 11.97 17.51
CA LEU A 375 8.07 12.29 16.43
C LEU A 375 8.82 13.58 16.73
N HIS A 376 10.11 13.60 16.39
CA HIS A 376 10.88 14.83 16.40
C HIS A 376 10.73 15.51 15.02
N PHE A 377 10.38 16.79 15.02
CA PHE A 377 10.03 17.56 13.80
C PHE A 377 8.97 16.92 12.89
N ASP A 378 8.03 16.15 13.44
CA ASP A 378 7.02 15.38 12.68
C ASP A 378 7.65 14.48 11.59
N PHE A 379 8.92 14.09 11.73
CA PHE A 379 9.68 13.34 10.73
C PHE A 379 10.51 12.23 11.34
N PHE A 380 11.36 12.53 12.32
CA PHE A 380 12.24 11.53 12.92
C PHE A 380 11.46 10.63 13.86
N THR A 381 11.65 9.33 13.70
CA THR A 381 10.93 8.28 14.43
C THR A 381 11.78 7.65 15.52
N ASP A 382 13.11 7.72 15.39
CA ASP A 382 14.06 7.02 16.24
C ASP A 382 15.25 7.93 16.58
N VAL A 383 15.96 7.55 17.63
CA VAL A 383 17.19 8.21 18.07
C VAL A 383 18.24 7.18 18.45
N SER A 384 19.49 7.45 18.11
CA SER A 384 20.66 6.80 18.66
C SER A 384 21.39 7.77 19.59
N VAL A 385 21.74 7.28 20.77
CA VAL A 385 22.47 8.04 21.79
C VAL A 385 23.85 7.42 21.95
N LEU A 386 24.87 8.26 21.91
CA LEU A 386 26.25 7.90 22.20
C LEU A 386 26.79 8.83 23.28
N GLN A 387 27.29 8.26 24.38
CA GLN A 387 28.05 8.99 25.37
C GLN A 387 29.55 8.79 25.10
N ASP A 388 30.25 9.90 24.87
CA ASP A 388 31.70 9.93 24.72
C ASP A 388 32.29 10.51 26.02
N VAL A 389 32.87 9.62 26.83
CA VAL A 389 33.42 9.95 28.16
C VAL A 389 34.71 10.74 28.04
N GLU A 390 35.56 10.40 27.07
CA GLU A 390 36.86 11.05 26.86
C GLU A 390 36.68 12.53 26.49
N ASN A 391 35.75 12.81 25.57
CA ASN A 391 35.50 14.18 25.10
C ASN A 391 34.38 14.89 25.88
N LYS A 392 33.87 14.29 26.96
CA LYS A 392 32.76 14.80 27.78
C LYS A 392 31.59 15.33 26.95
N ARG A 393 31.06 14.50 26.04
CA ARG A 393 29.94 14.89 25.17
C ARG A 393 28.91 13.78 25.00
N PHE A 394 27.67 14.18 24.78
CA PHE A 394 26.60 13.32 24.28
C PHE A 394 26.37 13.61 22.80
N THR A 395 26.18 12.56 22.01
CA THR A 395 25.73 12.65 20.63
C THR A 395 24.36 12.00 20.51
N LEU A 396 23.38 12.78 20.06
CA LEU A 396 22.01 12.32 19.81
C LEU A 396 21.76 12.40 18.30
N ALA A 397 21.67 11.25 17.64
CA ALA A 397 21.42 11.15 16.21
C ALA A 397 19.98 10.72 15.96
N PHE A 398 19.16 11.64 15.46
CA PHE A 398 17.76 11.41 15.09
C PHE A 398 17.67 11.02 13.62
N PHE A 399 16.90 9.99 13.32
CA PHE A 399 16.70 9.48 11.97
C PHE A 399 15.29 8.90 11.82
N ARG A 400 14.89 8.67 10.56
CA ARG A 400 13.62 8.01 10.24
C ARG A 400 13.88 6.55 9.86
N ARG A 401 13.22 5.63 10.53
CA ARG A 401 13.29 4.20 10.24
C ARG A 401 11.97 3.69 9.70
N SER A 402 11.92 3.48 8.39
CA SER A 402 10.79 2.83 7.72
C SER A 402 10.85 1.32 7.99
N HIS A 403 9.87 0.76 8.70
CA HIS A 403 9.64 -0.69 8.73
C HIS A 403 8.32 -1.01 8.02
N ASN A 404 8.09 -0.29 6.94
CA ASN A 404 6.97 -0.45 6.04
C ASN A 404 7.57 -0.54 4.62
N TYR A 405 6.75 -0.58 3.58
CA TYR A 405 7.26 -0.72 2.22
C TYR A 405 7.87 0.57 1.63
N SER A 406 7.95 1.66 2.40
CA SER A 406 8.53 2.88 1.88
C SER A 406 10.05 2.89 1.93
N GLU A 407 10.61 2.89 0.73
CA GLU A 407 12.05 3.00 0.45
C GLU A 407 12.40 4.40 -0.10
N PHE A 408 11.51 5.38 0.05
CA PHE A 408 11.65 6.71 -0.54
C PHE A 408 11.15 7.82 0.41
N TYR A 409 11.46 9.06 0.05
CA TYR A 409 10.89 10.26 0.66
C TYR A 409 10.18 11.10 -0.39
N PHE A 410 9.01 11.63 -0.04
CA PHE A 410 8.45 12.72 -0.82
C PHE A 410 9.31 13.95 -0.59
N TYR A 411 9.54 14.67 -1.68
CA TYR A 411 10.34 15.88 -1.64
C TYR A 411 9.85 16.92 -0.62
N THR A 412 8.52 17.08 -0.54
CA THR A 412 7.83 17.98 0.38
C THR A 412 8.04 17.61 1.85
N GLU A 413 8.33 16.35 2.17
CA GLU A 413 8.68 15.95 3.53
C GLU A 413 10.03 16.51 3.96
N VAL A 414 11.00 16.46 3.06
CA VAL A 414 12.37 16.96 3.29
C VAL A 414 12.37 18.49 3.30
N GLU A 415 11.63 19.11 2.39
CA GLU A 415 11.41 20.56 2.36
C GLU A 415 10.79 21.07 3.68
N SER A 416 9.70 20.44 4.14
CA SER A 416 9.05 20.81 5.41
C SER A 416 9.97 20.59 6.62
N LEU A 417 10.77 19.52 6.60
CA LEU A 417 11.76 19.25 7.63
C LEU A 417 12.81 20.36 7.70
N LEU A 418 13.40 20.73 6.56
CA LEU A 418 14.37 21.81 6.44
C LEU A 418 13.79 23.13 6.96
N GLN A 419 12.60 23.50 6.48
CA GLN A 419 11.94 24.72 6.91
C GLN A 419 11.76 24.79 8.43
N ARG A 420 11.32 23.70 9.07
CA ARG A 420 11.11 23.65 10.52
C ARG A 420 12.42 23.76 11.30
N ILE A 421 13.46 23.04 10.89
CA ILE A 421 14.78 23.08 11.54
C ILE A 421 15.38 24.48 11.42
N PHE A 422 15.39 25.04 10.22
CA PHE A 422 15.96 26.37 9.98
C PHE A 422 15.20 27.46 10.74
N THR A 423 13.87 27.37 10.79
CA THR A 423 13.04 28.31 11.55
C THR A 423 13.33 28.21 13.06
N LEU A 424 13.35 27.01 13.63
CA LEU A 424 13.57 26.81 15.07
C LEU A 424 14.92 27.35 15.53
N PHE A 425 15.98 27.01 14.79
CA PHE A 425 17.35 27.38 15.14
C PHE A 425 17.80 28.72 14.53
N LYS A 426 16.90 29.44 13.85
CA LYS A 426 17.19 30.71 13.17
C LYS A 426 18.41 30.59 12.25
N TRP A 427 18.45 29.53 11.44
CA TRP A 427 19.49 29.36 10.42
C TRP A 427 19.15 30.28 9.25
N GLU A 428 20.10 31.12 8.87
CA GLU A 428 19.98 31.95 7.67
C GLU A 428 20.15 31.06 6.44
N SER A 429 19.27 31.24 5.45
CA SER A 429 19.39 30.62 4.14
C SER A 429 18.96 31.61 3.07
N ASP A 430 19.86 31.90 2.13
CA ASP A 430 19.53 32.62 0.90
C ASP A 430 18.97 31.68 -0.17
N ARG A 431 18.95 30.36 0.10
CA ARG A 431 18.43 29.33 -0.81
C ARG A 431 16.99 29.00 -0.49
N ASP A 432 16.25 28.76 -1.56
CA ASP A 432 14.91 28.17 -1.53
C ASP A 432 14.95 26.74 -0.94
N PHE A 433 14.09 26.47 0.05
CA PHE A 433 14.07 25.18 0.75
C PHE A 433 13.73 24.02 -0.17
N SER A 434 12.93 24.27 -1.19
CA SER A 434 12.58 23.30 -2.18
C SER A 434 13.88 22.88 -2.91
N LYS A 435 14.66 23.83 -3.44
CA LYS A 435 15.96 23.52 -4.07
C LYS A 435 16.92 22.76 -3.12
N MET A 436 17.01 23.19 -1.87
CA MET A 436 17.85 22.52 -0.86
C MET A 436 17.43 21.08 -0.60
N ALA A 437 16.12 20.81 -0.59
CA ALA A 437 15.60 19.45 -0.47
C ALA A 437 16.05 18.60 -1.65
N LEU A 438 15.95 19.12 -2.89
CA LEU A 438 16.38 18.40 -4.10
C LEU A 438 17.87 18.04 -4.04
N ASP A 439 18.71 19.03 -3.73
CA ASP A 439 20.17 18.87 -3.63
C ASP A 439 20.51 17.79 -2.57
N LEU A 440 19.82 17.83 -1.42
CA LEU A 440 19.96 16.81 -0.37
C LEU A 440 19.55 15.43 -0.92
N MET A 441 18.38 15.26 -1.52
CA MET A 441 17.95 13.94 -2.03
C MET A 441 18.84 13.38 -3.15
N ASN A 442 19.50 14.23 -3.94
CA ASN A 442 20.34 13.81 -5.06
C ASN A 442 21.81 13.50 -4.69
N LYS A 443 22.18 13.51 -3.40
CA LYS A 443 23.59 13.42 -2.93
C LYS A 443 24.50 14.54 -3.45
N GLU A 444 23.92 15.62 -3.95
CA GLU A 444 24.65 16.83 -4.33
C GLU A 444 24.77 17.81 -3.15
N GLY A 445 24.14 17.48 -2.01
CA GLY A 445 23.96 18.35 -0.85
C GLY A 445 25.01 18.25 0.25
N GLU A 446 25.26 19.42 0.84
CA GLU A 446 26.14 19.71 1.98
C GLU A 446 25.50 19.29 3.31
N SER A 447 26.33 18.95 4.32
CA SER A 447 25.89 18.92 5.71
C SER A 447 25.69 20.36 6.21
N TYR A 448 24.57 20.62 6.87
CA TYR A 448 24.30 21.91 7.50
C TYR A 448 24.63 21.84 8.99
N ALA A 449 25.39 22.80 9.51
CA ALA A 449 25.75 22.82 10.92
C ALA A 449 25.57 24.22 11.54
N LYS A 450 25.15 24.25 12.80
CA LYS A 450 25.04 25.49 13.59
C LYS A 450 25.48 25.26 15.02
N LEU A 451 26.22 26.24 15.54
CA LEU A 451 26.52 26.35 16.96
C LEU A 451 25.33 26.99 17.69
N CYS A 452 24.83 26.31 18.70
CA CYS A 452 23.79 26.73 19.63
C CYS A 452 24.36 26.80 21.05
N ASP A 453 23.64 27.44 21.97
CA ASP A 453 24.10 27.62 23.36
C ASP A 453 24.38 26.30 24.11
N PHE A 454 23.68 25.22 23.71
CA PHE A 454 23.82 23.89 24.28
C PHE A 454 24.77 22.96 23.51
N GLY A 455 25.36 23.40 22.39
CA GLY A 455 26.23 22.55 21.56
C GLY A 455 26.04 22.75 20.06
N VAL A 456 26.39 21.73 19.27
CA VAL A 456 26.33 21.80 17.80
C VAL A 456 25.17 20.97 17.29
N VAL A 457 24.40 21.55 16.35
CA VAL A 457 23.33 20.85 15.62
C VAL A 457 23.79 20.66 14.18
N ILE A 458 23.70 19.43 13.67
CA ILE A 458 24.12 19.04 12.32
C ILE A 458 22.96 18.33 11.63
N LEU A 459 22.57 18.79 10.45
CA LEU A 459 21.64 18.12 9.54
C LEU A 459 22.43 17.60 8.33
N ASP A 460 22.43 16.29 8.14
CA ASP A 460 23.12 15.64 7.03
C ASP A 460 22.27 14.50 6.45
N LEU A 461 22.85 13.75 5.50
CA LEU A 461 22.30 12.51 5.00
C LEU A 461 23.08 11.33 5.56
N GLU A 462 22.37 10.27 5.90
CA GLU A 462 23.00 8.98 6.13
C GLU A 462 23.58 8.45 4.80
N GLU A 463 24.91 8.36 4.69
CA GLU A 463 25.67 8.03 3.47
C GLU A 463 25.10 6.83 2.68
N ASN A 464 24.59 5.83 3.40
CA ASN A 464 24.10 4.58 2.84
C ASN A 464 22.59 4.53 2.57
N LYS A 465 21.80 5.45 3.13
CA LYS A 465 20.32 5.35 3.11
C LYS A 465 19.60 6.53 2.48
N LEU A 466 20.32 7.59 2.08
CA LEU A 466 19.68 8.82 1.56
C LEU A 466 18.60 9.37 2.50
N SER A 467 18.72 9.08 3.80
CA SER A 467 17.77 9.50 4.83
C SER A 467 18.32 10.73 5.53
N PRO A 468 17.54 11.81 5.68
CA PRO A 468 17.92 12.94 6.54
C PRO A 468 18.20 12.45 7.96
N ARG A 469 19.29 12.95 8.53
CA ARG A 469 19.71 12.68 9.91
C ARG A 469 20.03 14.00 10.61
N LEU A 470 19.47 14.16 11.80
CA LEU A 470 19.69 15.34 12.64
C LEU A 470 20.47 14.95 13.88
N THR A 471 21.67 15.49 14.01
CA THR A 471 22.62 15.16 15.07
C THR A 471 22.81 16.35 16.03
N TYR A 472 22.69 16.09 17.32
CA TYR A 472 23.02 17.02 18.38
C TYR A 472 24.30 16.57 19.08
N ILE A 473 25.28 17.45 19.20
CA ILE A 473 26.52 17.21 19.94
C ILE A 473 26.53 18.17 21.15
N ILE A 474 26.30 17.62 22.34
CA ILE A 474 26.07 18.37 23.57
C ILE A 474 27.24 18.11 24.53
N PRO A 475 28.08 19.10 24.86
CA PRO A 475 29.11 18.94 25.88
C PRO A 475 28.46 18.82 27.28
N TYR A 476 29.06 18.04 28.16
CA TYR A 476 28.73 18.00 29.58
C TYR A 476 29.97 18.29 30.43
N THR A 477 29.76 18.72 31.67
CA THR A 477 30.85 19.15 32.57
C THR A 477 31.25 18.06 33.54
#